data_AF-A0A239JPU8-F1
#
_entry.id   AF-A0A239JPU8-F1
#
_cell.length_a   1.000
_cell.length_b   1.000
_cell.length_c   1.000
_cell.angle_alpha   90.00
_cell.angle_beta   90.00
_cell.angle_gamma   90.00
#
_symmetry.space_group_name_H-M   'P 1'
#
loop_
_entity.id
_entity.type
_entity.pdbx_description
1 polymer ?
#
loop_
_entity_poly.entity_id
_entity_poly.type
_entity_poly.pdbx_seq_one_letter_code
_entity_poly.pdbx_strand_id
1 'polypeptide(L)'
;MNSSAAASCFSSFARRCSASVRNSERSCIASAPEELSVRVASGAHSTSRICQLSLVQPSESGLPGFSIKSKGREGDHYLKGSVYCGRCGEHLIITNTKNRHGNIYAYFVCSGTYSGKTGCTRQAMLIEDVERLIEKYYEMIEVSPALRQDLAGKIHADFDLLMANETKELSRLTSERDRLDDSLGLLANIVSIYQRADDANRRLCNQAFFHRIFIEEEGDVRVEYERPFGSLCDTEEQMNALNWAAEAKKKGEVQTGQRVETLVEGLNLSHLG
;
A
#
# COMPACT_ATOMS: atom_id res chain seq x y z
N MET A 1 33.65 -10.22 -1.68
CA MET A 1 32.57 -11.17 -2.04
C MET A 1 32.00 -11.96 -0.83
N ASN A 2 32.35 -11.70 0.44
CA ASN A 2 31.98 -12.64 1.53
C ASN A 2 31.22 -12.05 2.76
N SER A 3 30.65 -10.84 2.70
CA SER A 3 29.85 -10.31 3.84
C SER A 3 28.36 -10.71 3.80
N SER A 4 27.83 -11.02 2.61
CA SER A 4 26.44 -11.48 2.43
C SER A 4 26.23 -12.92 2.93
N ALA A 5 27.25 -13.78 2.80
CA ALA A 5 27.22 -15.16 3.26
C ALA A 5 27.24 -15.28 4.79
N ALA A 6 27.94 -14.39 5.51
CA ALA A 6 27.94 -14.39 6.97
C ALA A 6 26.59 -13.95 7.55
N ALA A 7 25.94 -12.95 6.96
CA ALA A 7 24.59 -12.51 7.34
C ALA A 7 23.50 -13.55 6.98
N SER A 8 23.63 -14.26 5.86
CA SER A 8 22.73 -15.38 5.53
C SER A 8 22.97 -16.58 6.45
N CYS A 9 24.22 -16.83 6.86
CA CYS A 9 24.58 -17.88 7.80
C CYS A 9 24.13 -17.55 9.23
N PHE A 10 24.08 -16.27 9.61
CA PHE A 10 23.59 -15.80 10.90
C PHE A 10 22.07 -15.79 11.01
N SER A 11 21.35 -15.31 10.00
CA SER A 11 19.89 -15.49 9.93
C SER A 11 19.51 -16.96 9.82
N SER A 12 20.34 -17.78 9.16
CA SER A 12 20.21 -19.24 9.18
C SER A 12 20.58 -19.83 10.52
N PHE A 13 21.53 -19.29 11.30
CA PHE A 13 21.89 -19.78 12.65
C PHE A 13 20.84 -19.38 13.68
N ALA A 14 20.34 -18.15 13.67
CA ALA A 14 19.18 -17.74 14.46
C ALA A 14 17.97 -18.62 14.11
N ARG A 15 17.65 -18.78 12.82
CA ARG A 15 16.56 -19.69 12.38
C ARG A 15 16.84 -21.17 12.64
N ARG A 16 18.09 -21.65 12.61
CA ARG A 16 18.50 -23.06 12.83
C ARG A 16 18.70 -23.38 14.30
N CYS A 17 19.05 -22.43 15.14
CA CYS A 17 18.88 -22.52 16.60
C CYS A 17 17.38 -22.58 16.91
N SER A 18 16.55 -21.72 16.30
CA SER A 18 15.09 -21.84 16.45
C SER A 18 14.50 -23.13 15.84
N ALA A 19 15.06 -23.70 14.76
CA ALA A 19 14.53 -24.89 14.07
C ALA A 19 15.11 -26.23 14.56
N SER A 20 16.38 -26.28 14.98
CA SER A 20 16.99 -27.47 15.60
C SER A 20 16.39 -27.75 16.96
N VAL A 21 16.01 -26.71 17.71
CA VAL A 21 15.21 -26.83 18.93
C VAL A 21 13.84 -27.47 18.61
N ARG A 22 13.13 -26.98 17.59
CA ARG A 22 11.84 -27.55 17.11
C ARG A 22 11.92 -28.99 16.56
N ASN A 23 13.05 -29.40 15.97
CA ASN A 23 13.22 -30.74 15.40
C ASN A 23 13.65 -31.79 16.44
N SER A 24 14.35 -31.37 17.50
CA SER A 24 14.66 -32.26 18.64
C SER A 24 13.40 -32.69 19.40
N GLU A 25 12.39 -31.81 19.45
CA GLU A 25 11.07 -32.08 20.06
C GLU A 25 10.26 -33.08 19.22
N ARG A 26 10.36 -33.06 17.88
CA ARG A 26 9.64 -34.01 17.00
C ARG A 26 10.25 -35.40 17.01
N SER A 27 11.56 -35.53 17.22
CA SER A 27 12.23 -36.83 17.34
C SER A 27 11.85 -37.57 18.64
N CYS A 28 11.48 -36.85 19.69
CA CYS A 28 11.11 -37.43 20.99
C CYS A 28 9.61 -37.78 21.11
N ILE A 29 8.75 -37.34 20.18
CA ILE A 29 7.31 -37.67 20.16
C ILE A 29 7.05 -39.05 19.48
N ALA A 30 8.07 -39.68 18.87
CA ALA A 30 7.92 -40.93 18.12
C ALA A 30 8.06 -42.22 18.95
N SER A 31 8.04 -42.17 20.29
CA SER A 31 8.26 -43.36 21.12
C SER A 31 7.53 -43.32 22.47
N ALA A 32 6.20 -43.50 22.48
CA ALA A 32 5.42 -43.96 23.65
C ALA A 32 3.94 -44.26 23.27
N PRO A 33 3.22 -45.14 24.00
CA PRO A 33 2.31 -46.14 23.43
C PRO A 33 0.81 -45.81 23.47
N GLU A 34 0.06 -46.74 22.86
CA GLU A 34 -1.40 -46.86 22.69
C GLU A 34 -2.28 -46.60 23.92
N GLU A 35 -3.53 -46.25 23.59
CA GLU A 35 -4.79 -46.34 24.34
C GLU A 35 -5.30 -45.10 25.08
N LEU A 36 -6.26 -44.38 24.46
CA LEU A 36 -7.68 -44.57 24.82
C LEU A 36 -8.59 -43.90 23.76
N SER A 37 -9.56 -44.68 23.31
CA SER A 37 -10.54 -44.36 22.28
C SER A 37 -11.59 -43.32 22.70
N VAL A 38 -11.90 -42.36 21.82
CA VAL A 38 -13.29 -41.89 21.62
C VAL A 38 -13.55 -41.72 20.11
N ARG A 39 -14.70 -42.25 19.69
CA ARG A 39 -15.09 -42.57 18.32
C ARG A 39 -15.34 -41.35 17.42
N VAL A 40 -14.78 -41.50 16.22
CA VAL A 40 -15.19 -41.05 14.88
C VAL A 40 -16.64 -40.54 14.73
N ALA A 41 -16.77 -39.34 14.15
CA ALA A 41 -17.85 -39.02 13.22
C ALA A 41 -17.22 -38.59 11.89
N SER A 42 -17.36 -39.47 10.90
CA SER A 42 -16.93 -39.35 9.52
C SER A 42 -17.80 -38.36 8.74
N GLY A 43 -17.17 -37.53 7.91
CA GLY A 43 -17.84 -36.69 6.92
C GLY A 43 -16.87 -36.17 5.89
N ALA A 44 -16.48 -37.04 4.96
CA ALA A 44 -15.81 -36.65 3.73
C ALA A 44 -16.68 -35.65 2.94
N HIS A 45 -16.07 -34.62 2.34
CA HIS A 45 -16.26 -34.27 0.93
C HIS A 45 -15.26 -33.18 0.53
N SER A 46 -14.21 -33.63 -0.17
CA SER A 46 -13.51 -32.87 -1.18
C SER A 46 -14.51 -32.37 -2.22
N THR A 47 -14.57 -31.06 -2.46
CA THR A 47 -14.68 -30.49 -3.81
C THR A 47 -14.29 -29.02 -3.80
N SER A 48 -13.17 -28.74 -4.46
CA SER A 48 -13.02 -27.69 -5.47
C SER A 48 -14.13 -26.62 -5.49
N ARG A 49 -13.91 -25.48 -4.81
CA ARG A 49 -14.61 -24.24 -5.15
C ARG A 49 -13.88 -23.58 -6.31
N ILE A 50 -14.16 -24.13 -7.48
CA ILE A 50 -14.02 -23.43 -8.76
C ILE A 50 -14.77 -22.10 -8.65
N CYS A 51 -14.12 -21.06 -9.16
CA CYS A 51 -14.68 -19.76 -9.47
C CYS A 51 -16.12 -19.86 -10.01
N GLN A 52 -17.10 -19.49 -9.20
CA GLN A 52 -18.28 -18.83 -9.73
C GLN A 52 -18.01 -17.33 -9.65
N LEU A 53 -17.29 -16.84 -10.66
CA LEU A 53 -17.35 -15.44 -11.04
C LEU A 53 -18.77 -15.24 -11.61
N SER A 54 -19.72 -14.95 -10.72
CA SER A 54 -21.05 -14.53 -11.12
C SER A 54 -20.89 -13.33 -12.04
N LEU A 55 -21.40 -13.47 -13.26
CA LEU A 55 -21.57 -12.37 -14.21
C LEU A 55 -22.31 -11.24 -13.49
N VAL A 56 -21.55 -10.23 -13.05
CA VAL A 56 -22.10 -8.95 -12.64
C VAL A 56 -22.71 -8.36 -13.90
N GLN A 57 -24.04 -8.35 -13.94
CA GLN A 57 -24.77 -7.60 -14.95
C GLN A 57 -24.34 -6.13 -14.86
N PRO A 58 -24.17 -5.42 -15.99
CA PRO A 58 -23.81 -4.02 -15.97
C PRO A 58 -24.97 -3.24 -15.33
N SER A 59 -24.85 -2.95 -14.03
CA SER A 59 -25.69 -1.94 -13.39
C SER A 59 -25.38 -0.61 -14.06
N GLU A 60 -26.42 0.00 -14.62
CA GLU A 60 -26.44 1.34 -15.17
C GLU A 60 -25.51 2.26 -14.38
N SER A 61 -24.52 2.80 -15.08
CA SER A 61 -23.47 3.64 -14.54
C SER A 61 -24.04 4.94 -13.95
N GLY A 62 -24.43 4.90 -12.68
CA GLY A 62 -24.46 6.08 -11.83
C GLY A 62 -23.03 6.49 -11.51
N LEU A 63 -22.45 7.39 -12.31
CA LEU A 63 -21.18 8.02 -12.01
C LEU A 63 -21.30 8.75 -10.65
N PRO A 64 -20.44 8.47 -9.65
CA PRO A 64 -20.54 9.14 -8.36
C PRO A 64 -19.97 10.56 -8.46
N GLY A 65 -20.79 11.54 -8.09
CA GLY A 65 -20.29 12.75 -7.45
C GLY A 65 -20.05 14.00 -8.29
N PHE A 66 -20.65 14.17 -9.47
CA PHE A 66 -20.66 15.48 -10.14
C PHE A 66 -22.03 16.16 -10.00
N SER A 67 -22.21 16.92 -8.91
CA SER A 67 -23.46 17.66 -8.66
C SER A 67 -23.55 18.88 -9.58
N ILE A 68 -24.00 18.67 -10.82
CA ILE A 68 -24.34 19.77 -11.73
C ILE A 68 -25.58 20.48 -11.17
N LYS A 69 -25.42 21.68 -10.62
CA LYS A 69 -26.55 22.51 -10.16
C LYS A 69 -27.32 23.04 -11.37
N SER A 70 -28.27 22.28 -11.90
CA SER A 70 -29.20 22.75 -12.94
C SER A 70 -30.48 23.32 -12.30
N LYS A 71 -30.55 24.64 -12.11
CA LYS A 71 -31.82 25.35 -11.86
C LYS A 71 -32.59 25.44 -13.18
N GLY A 72 -33.23 24.36 -13.60
CA GLY A 72 -34.13 24.37 -14.76
C GLY A 72 -35.52 24.84 -14.36
N ARG A 73 -36.10 25.80 -15.10
CA ARG A 73 -37.55 26.04 -15.10
C ARG A 73 -38.16 25.19 -16.21
N GLU A 74 -39.40 24.74 -16.03
CA GLU A 74 -40.20 24.04 -17.05
C GLU A 74 -40.18 24.88 -18.35
N GLY A 75 -39.46 24.42 -19.39
CA GLY A 75 -39.31 25.12 -20.66
C GLY A 75 -37.94 25.76 -20.97
N ASP A 76 -36.90 25.55 -20.16
CA ASP A 76 -35.53 25.97 -20.49
C ASP A 76 -34.79 24.94 -21.37
N HIS A 77 -34.11 25.41 -22.41
CA HIS A 77 -33.29 24.56 -23.28
C HIS A 77 -32.09 23.98 -22.51
N TYR A 78 -31.73 22.71 -22.76
CA TYR A 78 -30.64 22.03 -22.03
C TYR A 78 -29.25 22.65 -22.26
N LEU A 79 -29.07 23.37 -23.37
CA LEU A 79 -27.86 24.14 -23.67
C LEU A 79 -27.80 25.52 -22.99
N LYS A 80 -28.87 25.94 -22.29
CA LYS A 80 -28.90 27.23 -21.61
C LYS A 80 -27.89 27.22 -20.45
N GLY A 81 -26.92 28.13 -20.50
CA GLY A 81 -25.89 28.28 -19.46
C GLY A 81 -24.62 27.44 -19.67
N SER A 82 -24.61 26.50 -20.62
CA SER A 82 -23.42 25.71 -20.99
C SER A 82 -22.69 26.23 -22.22
N VAL A 83 -23.36 27.00 -23.08
CA VAL A 83 -22.78 27.51 -24.33
C VAL A 83 -22.29 28.96 -24.19
N TYR A 84 -21.07 29.21 -24.66
CA TYR A 84 -20.38 30.49 -24.58
C TYR A 84 -20.00 31.00 -25.97
N CYS A 85 -19.88 32.32 -26.11
CA CYS A 85 -19.39 32.95 -27.31
C CYS A 85 -17.88 32.75 -27.45
N GLY A 86 -17.43 32.00 -28.46
CA GLY A 86 -16.00 31.79 -28.72
C GLY A 86 -15.18 33.05 -29.07
N ARG A 87 -15.83 34.20 -29.31
CA ARG A 87 -15.13 35.47 -29.61
C ARG A 87 -14.89 36.35 -28.38
N CYS A 88 -15.88 36.47 -27.49
CA CYS A 88 -15.80 37.37 -26.33
C CYS A 88 -15.93 36.64 -24.98
N GLY A 89 -16.12 35.32 -24.97
CA GLY A 89 -16.23 34.51 -23.74
C GLY A 89 -17.54 34.66 -22.98
N GLU A 90 -18.41 35.60 -23.34
CA GLU A 90 -19.71 35.81 -22.69
C GLU A 90 -20.71 34.70 -22.99
N HIS A 91 -21.64 34.45 -22.06
CA HIS A 91 -22.68 33.45 -22.21
C HIS A 91 -23.63 33.75 -23.40
N LEU A 92 -24.14 32.70 -24.02
CA LEU A 92 -25.24 32.81 -24.96
C LEU A 92 -26.59 32.76 -24.25
N ILE A 93 -27.49 33.66 -24.63
CA ILE A 93 -28.85 33.82 -24.09
C ILE A 93 -29.86 33.43 -25.16
N ILE A 94 -30.94 32.78 -24.76
CA ILE A 94 -32.02 32.37 -25.66
C ILE A 94 -33.02 33.51 -25.83
N THR A 95 -33.34 33.83 -27.09
CA THR A 95 -34.38 34.80 -27.44
C THR A 95 -35.38 34.18 -28.41
N ASN A 96 -36.66 34.31 -28.11
CA ASN A 96 -37.75 33.77 -28.93
C ASN A 96 -38.36 34.90 -29.78
N THR A 97 -38.40 34.71 -31.10
CA THR A 97 -38.97 35.68 -32.05
C THR A 97 -40.11 35.05 -32.85
N LYS A 98 -41.23 35.77 -33.00
CA LYS A 98 -42.39 35.33 -33.77
C LYS A 98 -42.29 35.82 -35.22
N ASN A 99 -42.52 34.93 -36.18
CA ASN A 99 -42.64 35.31 -37.59
C ASN A 99 -44.08 35.78 -37.91
N ARG A 100 -44.27 36.43 -39.07
CA ARG A 100 -45.57 36.93 -39.58
C ARG A 100 -46.64 35.82 -39.70
N HIS A 101 -46.22 34.57 -39.82
CA HIS A 101 -47.08 33.39 -39.90
C HIS A 101 -47.37 32.73 -38.55
N GLY A 102 -46.96 33.33 -37.42
CA GLY A 102 -47.22 32.82 -36.07
C GLY A 102 -46.19 31.81 -35.53
N ASN A 103 -45.25 31.34 -36.36
CA ASN A 103 -44.19 30.41 -35.93
C ASN A 103 -43.16 31.11 -35.03
N ILE A 104 -42.83 30.50 -33.89
CA ILE A 104 -41.83 30.98 -32.94
C ILE A 104 -40.50 30.28 -33.22
N TYR A 105 -39.45 31.06 -33.45
CA TYR A 105 -38.08 30.55 -33.59
C TYR A 105 -37.23 31.04 -32.41
N ALA A 106 -36.52 30.11 -31.79
CA ALA A 106 -35.59 30.38 -30.71
C ALA A 106 -34.16 30.47 -31.26
N TYR A 107 -33.44 31.51 -30.83
CA TYR A 107 -32.05 31.75 -31.23
C TYR A 107 -31.17 31.97 -30.01
N PHE A 108 -29.92 31.55 -30.09
CA PHE A 108 -28.85 31.95 -29.18
C PHE A 108 -28.24 33.28 -29.62
N VAL A 109 -28.23 34.24 -28.70
CA VAL A 109 -27.64 35.57 -28.88
C VAL A 109 -26.55 35.77 -27.84
N CYS A 110 -25.43 36.35 -28.24
CA CYS A 110 -24.34 36.67 -27.32
C CYS A 110 -24.77 37.73 -26.30
N SER A 111 -24.65 37.44 -25.00
CA SER A 111 -24.93 38.39 -23.91
C SER A 111 -24.14 39.70 -24.07
N GLY A 112 -22.90 39.58 -24.55
CA GLY A 112 -22.04 40.72 -24.83
C GLY A 112 -22.62 41.69 -25.86
N THR A 113 -23.22 41.16 -26.93
CA THR A 113 -23.91 41.92 -27.99
C THR A 113 -25.26 42.43 -27.50
N TYR A 114 -25.98 41.61 -26.73
CA TYR A 114 -27.30 41.95 -26.17
C TYR A 114 -27.23 43.10 -25.16
N SER A 115 -26.20 43.10 -24.31
CA SER A 115 -25.97 44.15 -23.30
C SER A 115 -25.24 45.37 -23.85
N GLY A 116 -24.62 45.28 -25.04
CA GLY A 116 -23.81 46.33 -25.64
C GLY A 116 -22.50 46.66 -24.90
N LYS A 117 -22.14 45.88 -23.87
CA LYS A 117 -20.99 46.16 -22.97
C LYS A 117 -19.66 45.72 -23.55
N THR A 118 -19.68 44.63 -24.32
CA THR A 118 -18.51 44.14 -25.06
C THR A 118 -18.81 44.43 -26.52
N GLY A 119 -17.89 45.02 -27.29
CA GLY A 119 -18.08 45.37 -28.70
C GLY A 119 -18.22 44.16 -29.64
N CYS A 120 -18.84 43.07 -29.18
CA CYS A 120 -19.00 41.81 -29.86
C CYS A 120 -20.08 41.93 -30.94
N THR A 121 -19.71 41.63 -32.18
CA THR A 121 -20.60 41.64 -33.36
C THR A 121 -21.06 40.24 -33.76
N ARG A 122 -21.12 39.30 -32.81
CA ARG A 122 -21.52 37.90 -33.08
C ARG A 122 -22.98 37.86 -33.54
N GLN A 123 -23.21 37.20 -34.68
CA GLN A 123 -24.56 36.96 -35.20
C GLN A 123 -25.34 35.97 -34.31
N ALA A 124 -26.66 36.13 -34.28
CA ALA A 124 -27.56 35.19 -33.64
C ALA A 124 -27.51 33.83 -34.36
N MET A 125 -27.54 32.75 -33.60
CA MET A 125 -27.50 31.38 -34.11
C MET A 125 -28.81 30.67 -33.80
N LEU A 126 -29.33 29.90 -34.74
CA LEU A 126 -30.48 29.03 -34.49
C LEU A 126 -30.10 27.98 -33.45
N ILE A 127 -31.05 27.63 -32.58
CA ILE A 127 -30.83 26.56 -31.60
C ILE A 127 -30.48 25.25 -32.32
N GLU A 128 -31.24 24.88 -33.35
CA GLU A 128 -31.03 23.65 -34.14
C GLU A 128 -29.61 23.51 -34.71
N ASP A 129 -29.01 24.63 -35.15
CA ASP A 129 -27.64 24.60 -35.68
C ASP A 129 -26.61 24.41 -34.57
N VAL A 130 -26.84 25.00 -33.39
CA VAL A 130 -25.98 24.80 -32.23
C VAL A 130 -26.09 23.36 -31.73
N GLU A 131 -27.29 22.78 -31.69
CA GLU A 131 -27.49 21.37 -31.35
C GLU A 131 -26.72 20.46 -32.31
N ARG A 132 -26.90 20.65 -33.62
CA ARG A 132 -26.19 19.86 -34.65
C ARG A 132 -24.66 19.96 -34.53
N LEU A 133 -24.14 21.15 -34.21
CA LEU A 133 -22.70 21.35 -33.99
C LEU A 133 -22.20 20.59 -32.76
N ILE A 134 -23.00 20.56 -31.70
CA ILE A 134 -22.66 19.85 -30.46
C ILE A 134 -22.76 18.34 -30.66
N GLU A 135 -23.82 17.84 -31.30
CA GLU A 135 -23.99 16.42 -31.64
C GLU A 135 -22.79 15.91 -32.45
N LYS A 136 -22.41 16.61 -33.51
CA LYS A 136 -21.23 16.28 -34.32
C LYS A 136 -19.93 16.28 -33.50
N TYR A 137 -19.81 17.17 -32.52
CA TYR A 137 -18.64 17.20 -31.64
C TYR A 137 -18.62 15.99 -30.70
N TYR A 138 -19.79 15.56 -30.19
CA TYR A 138 -19.91 14.35 -29.38
C TYR A 138 -19.60 13.07 -30.17
N GLU A 139 -20.01 12.97 -31.44
CA GLU A 139 -19.60 11.87 -32.33
C GLU A 139 -18.07 11.76 -32.46
N MET A 140 -17.37 12.90 -32.46
CA MET A 140 -15.91 12.92 -32.55
C MET A 140 -15.22 12.52 -31.24
N ILE A 141 -15.85 12.79 -30.09
CA ILE A 141 -15.33 12.38 -28.77
C ILE A 141 -15.55 10.90 -28.52
N GLU A 142 -16.51 10.28 -29.22
CA GLU A 142 -16.83 8.88 -29.02
C GLU A 142 -15.59 7.99 -29.27
N VAL A 143 -15.10 7.40 -28.19
CA VAL A 143 -13.99 6.47 -28.24
C VAL A 143 -14.53 5.14 -28.74
N SER A 144 -13.98 4.63 -29.86
CA SER A 144 -14.40 3.34 -30.40
C SER A 144 -14.34 2.24 -29.31
N PRO A 145 -15.26 1.25 -29.33
CA PRO A 145 -15.27 0.20 -28.31
C PRO A 145 -13.93 -0.53 -28.18
N ALA A 146 -13.23 -0.74 -29.30
CA ALA A 146 -11.91 -1.33 -29.33
C ALA A 146 -10.87 -0.44 -28.63
N LEU A 147 -10.80 0.85 -28.98
CA LEU A 147 -9.86 1.78 -28.34
C LEU A 147 -10.15 1.94 -26.84
N ARG A 148 -11.43 1.93 -26.43
CA ARG A 148 -11.82 1.96 -25.01
C ARG A 148 -11.30 0.73 -24.27
N GLN A 149 -11.43 -0.46 -24.88
CA GLN A 149 -10.93 -1.70 -24.31
C GLN A 149 -9.40 -1.68 -24.19
N ASP A 150 -8.69 -1.24 -25.23
CA ASP A 150 -7.24 -1.15 -25.24
C ASP A 150 -6.73 -0.15 -24.19
N LEU A 151 -7.36 1.03 -24.10
CA LEU A 151 -7.01 2.05 -23.12
C LEU A 151 -7.25 1.56 -21.69
N ALA A 152 -8.39 0.91 -21.43
CA ALA A 152 -8.68 0.32 -20.13
C ALA A 152 -7.66 -0.78 -19.79
N GLY A 153 -7.34 -1.66 -20.74
CA GLY A 153 -6.35 -2.72 -20.57
C GLY A 153 -4.97 -2.17 -20.23
N LYS A 154 -4.53 -1.11 -20.94
CA LYS A 154 -3.27 -0.42 -20.64
C LYS A 154 -3.28 0.18 -19.24
N ILE A 155 -4.33 0.91 -18.87
CA ILE A 155 -4.46 1.53 -17.54
C ILE A 155 -4.37 0.46 -16.45
N HIS A 156 -5.11 -0.65 -16.59
CA HIS A 156 -5.05 -1.75 -15.63
C HIS A 156 -3.66 -2.36 -15.53
N ALA A 157 -2.99 -2.63 -16.66
CA ALA A 157 -1.63 -3.16 -16.65
C ALA A 157 -0.63 -2.20 -15.97
N ASP A 158 -0.75 -0.89 -16.21
CA ASP A 158 0.10 0.11 -15.56
C ASP A 158 -0.11 0.13 -14.04
N PHE A 159 -1.38 0.07 -13.59
CA PHE A 159 -1.70 -0.01 -12.16
C PHE A 159 -1.19 -1.32 -11.53
N ASP A 160 -1.35 -2.46 -12.20
CA ASP A 160 -0.87 -3.75 -11.71
C ASP A 160 0.66 -3.73 -11.54
N LEU A 161 1.39 -3.11 -12.47
CA LEU A 161 2.84 -2.95 -12.38
C LEU A 161 3.25 -2.09 -11.18
N LEU A 162 2.58 -0.96 -10.97
CA LEU A 162 2.83 -0.08 -9.83
C LEU A 162 2.57 -0.81 -8.51
N MET A 163 1.43 -1.48 -8.40
CA MET A 163 1.05 -2.26 -7.20
C MET A 163 2.05 -3.39 -6.92
N ALA A 164 2.51 -4.10 -7.94
CA ALA A 164 3.50 -5.16 -7.78
C ALA A 164 4.85 -4.62 -7.27
N ASN A 165 5.29 -3.46 -7.79
CA ASN A 165 6.52 -2.83 -7.34
C ASN A 165 6.42 -2.33 -5.89
N GLU A 166 5.33 -1.66 -5.54
CA GLU A 166 5.10 -1.21 -4.16
C GLU A 166 5.01 -2.38 -3.18
N THR A 167 4.30 -3.46 -3.55
CA THR A 167 4.22 -4.69 -2.73
C THR A 167 5.61 -5.28 -2.50
N LYS A 168 6.47 -5.29 -3.53
CA LYS A 168 7.85 -5.75 -3.41
C LYS A 168 8.67 -4.88 -2.45
N GLU A 169 8.59 -3.56 -2.58
CA GLU A 169 9.30 -2.64 -1.68
C GLU A 169 8.81 -2.76 -0.24
N LEU A 170 7.49 -2.87 -0.02
CA LEU A 170 6.93 -3.12 1.31
C LEU A 170 7.44 -4.44 1.89
N SER A 171 7.50 -5.51 1.09
CA SER A 171 8.02 -6.80 1.55
C SER A 171 9.51 -6.73 1.93
N ARG A 172 10.31 -5.94 1.19
CA ARG A 172 11.73 -5.71 1.47
C ARG A 172 11.91 -4.95 2.78
N LEU A 173 11.19 -3.84 2.95
CA LEU A 173 11.25 -3.03 4.17
C LEU A 173 10.75 -3.79 5.40
N THR A 174 9.69 -4.58 5.25
CA THR A 174 9.17 -5.47 6.30
C THR A 174 10.23 -6.49 6.71
N SER A 175 10.91 -7.11 5.74
CA SER A 175 11.99 -8.07 6.01
C SER A 175 13.22 -7.41 6.67
N GLU A 176 13.54 -6.18 6.29
CA GLU A 176 14.63 -5.40 6.90
C GLU A 176 14.31 -5.02 8.34
N ARG A 177 13.08 -4.57 8.61
CA ARG A 177 12.59 -4.34 9.98
C ARG A 177 12.68 -5.62 10.81
N ASP A 178 12.12 -6.73 10.34
CA ASP A 178 12.12 -8.00 11.07
C ASP A 178 13.56 -8.46 11.39
N ARG A 179 14.50 -8.25 10.46
CA ARG A 179 15.93 -8.53 10.70
C ARG A 179 16.54 -7.63 11.78
N LEU A 180 16.16 -6.36 11.85
CA LEU A 180 16.64 -5.45 12.89
C LEU A 180 16.02 -5.79 14.25
N ASP A 181 14.74 -6.15 14.28
CA ASP A 181 14.04 -6.61 15.49
C ASP A 181 14.69 -7.90 16.04
N ASP A 182 15.01 -8.87 15.17
CA ASP A 182 15.76 -10.07 15.55
C ASP A 182 17.14 -9.72 16.16
N SER A 183 17.82 -8.71 15.60
CA SER A 183 19.13 -8.26 16.07
C SER A 183 19.02 -7.59 17.44
N LEU A 184 17.97 -6.80 17.69
CA LEU A 184 17.67 -6.22 19.00
C LEU A 184 17.30 -7.30 20.03
N GLY A 185 16.51 -8.30 19.63
CA GLY A 185 16.16 -9.43 20.48
C GLY A 185 17.39 -10.23 20.92
N LEU A 186 18.37 -10.39 20.04
CA LEU A 186 19.66 -10.99 20.40
C LEU A 186 20.43 -10.14 21.42
N LEU A 187 20.56 -8.84 21.17
CA LEU A 187 21.26 -7.91 22.07
C LEU A 187 20.67 -7.95 23.49
N ALA A 188 19.35 -8.03 23.60
CA ALA A 188 18.65 -8.13 24.88
C ALA A 188 19.01 -9.38 25.69
N ASN A 189 19.47 -10.46 25.03
CA ASN A 189 19.70 -11.77 25.66
C ASN A 189 21.15 -12.28 25.55
N ILE A 190 22.06 -11.47 25.01
CA ILE A 190 23.39 -11.91 24.57
C ILE A 190 24.23 -12.54 25.69
N VAL A 191 24.17 -11.98 26.90
CA VAL A 191 24.92 -12.49 28.07
C VAL A 191 24.47 -13.90 28.44
N SER A 192 23.15 -14.12 28.50
CA SER A 192 22.57 -15.43 28.82
C SER A 192 22.94 -16.48 27.77
N ILE A 193 22.85 -16.10 26.49
CA ILE A 193 23.22 -16.98 25.37
C ILE A 193 24.69 -17.35 25.45
N TYR A 194 25.59 -16.38 25.66
CA TYR A 194 27.02 -16.61 25.72
C TYR A 194 27.44 -17.51 26.90
N GLN A 195 26.81 -17.31 28.07
CA GLN A 195 27.09 -18.11 29.26
C GLN A 195 26.70 -19.57 29.10
N ARG A 196 25.56 -19.84 28.45
CA ARG A 196 25.00 -21.19 28.26
C ARG A 196 25.52 -21.92 27.03
N ALA A 197 26.15 -21.21 26.10
CA ALA A 197 26.71 -21.77 24.88
C ALA A 197 27.98 -22.59 25.14
N ASP A 198 28.15 -23.66 24.36
CA ASP A 198 29.43 -24.36 24.20
C ASP A 198 30.45 -23.50 23.41
N ASP A 199 31.70 -23.96 23.36
CA ASP A 199 32.79 -23.20 22.72
C ASP A 199 32.60 -23.01 21.21
N ALA A 200 31.94 -23.96 20.54
CA ALA A 200 31.63 -23.84 19.13
C ALA A 200 30.62 -22.70 18.87
N ASN A 201 29.57 -22.63 19.69
CA ASN A 201 28.54 -21.59 19.59
C ASN A 201 29.06 -20.23 20.07
N ARG A 202 29.93 -20.18 21.09
CA ARG A 202 30.63 -18.93 21.49
C ARG A 202 31.49 -18.38 20.36
N ARG A 203 32.24 -19.24 19.66
CA ARG A 203 33.03 -18.85 18.50
C ARG A 203 32.15 -18.28 17.38
N LEU A 204 31.01 -18.91 17.10
CA LEU A 204 30.05 -18.41 16.11
C LEU A 204 29.45 -17.06 16.51
N CYS A 205 29.08 -16.87 17.78
CA CYS A 205 28.59 -15.59 18.28
C CYS A 205 29.63 -14.48 18.10
N ASN A 206 30.89 -14.75 18.46
CA ASN A 206 31.97 -13.76 18.32
C ASN A 206 32.21 -13.37 16.85
N GLN A 207 32.14 -14.33 15.93
CA GLN A 207 32.29 -14.08 14.49
C GLN A 207 31.13 -13.30 13.87
N ALA A 208 29.93 -13.43 14.44
CA ALA A 208 28.76 -12.76 13.92
C ALA A 208 28.56 -11.35 14.51
N PHE A 209 28.99 -11.15 15.75
CA PHE A 209 28.77 -9.91 16.48
C PHE A 209 29.92 -8.92 16.30
N PHE A 210 31.16 -9.41 16.31
CA PHE A 210 32.35 -8.59 16.20
C PHE A 210 33.03 -8.78 14.86
N HIS A 211 33.38 -7.66 14.23
CA HIS A 211 34.36 -7.64 13.17
C HIS A 211 35.76 -7.94 13.74
N ARG A 212 36.12 -7.28 14.85
CA ARG A 212 37.40 -7.47 15.57
C ARG A 212 37.26 -7.20 17.07
N ILE A 213 38.05 -7.91 17.88
CA ILE A 213 38.17 -7.71 19.32
C ILE A 213 39.65 -7.47 19.60
N PHE A 214 39.97 -6.34 20.22
CA PHE A 214 41.30 -5.97 20.69
C PHE A 214 41.32 -6.08 22.21
N ILE A 215 42.31 -6.79 22.73
CA ILE A 215 42.52 -6.98 24.16
C ILE A 215 43.88 -6.36 24.48
N GLU A 216 43.90 -5.39 25.38
CA GLU A 216 45.12 -4.75 25.86
C GLU A 216 45.70 -5.49 27.06
N GLU A 217 47.00 -5.33 27.30
CA GLU A 217 47.71 -5.99 28.41
C GLU A 217 47.16 -5.59 29.79
N GLU A 218 46.58 -4.40 29.89
CA GLU A 218 45.95 -3.85 31.10
C GLU A 218 44.53 -4.41 31.33
N GLY A 219 44.02 -5.25 30.43
CA GLY A 219 42.70 -5.87 30.53
C GLY A 219 41.58 -5.08 29.84
N ASP A 220 41.89 -3.94 29.22
CA ASP A 220 40.93 -3.17 28.46
C ASP A 220 40.53 -3.86 27.15
N VAL A 221 39.24 -3.84 26.84
CA VAL A 221 38.68 -4.46 25.63
C VAL A 221 38.15 -3.37 24.71
N ARG A 222 38.69 -3.30 23.49
CA ARG A 222 38.14 -2.48 22.40
C ARG A 222 37.58 -3.37 21.31
N VAL A 223 36.43 -3.00 20.74
CA VAL A 223 35.74 -3.84 19.76
C VAL A 223 35.32 -3.04 18.54
N GLU A 224 35.37 -3.72 17.40
CA GLU A 224 34.73 -3.29 16.16
C GLU A 224 33.55 -4.22 15.91
N TYR A 225 32.35 -3.66 15.81
CA TYR A 225 31.13 -4.44 15.59
C TYR A 225 30.87 -4.71 14.10
N GLU A 226 30.24 -5.84 13.82
CA GLU A 226 29.67 -6.12 12.49
C GLU A 226 28.31 -5.42 12.31
N ARG A 227 27.87 -5.19 11.06
CA ARG A 227 26.53 -4.61 10.82
C ARG A 227 25.41 -5.63 11.10
N PRO A 228 24.31 -5.26 11.78
CA PRO A 228 23.90 -3.89 12.18
C PRO A 228 24.36 -3.46 13.59
N PHE A 229 25.08 -4.31 14.34
CA PHE A 229 25.40 -4.09 15.75
C PHE A 229 26.22 -2.83 16.00
N GLY A 230 27.06 -2.40 15.06
CA GLY A 230 27.79 -1.14 15.18
C GLY A 230 26.88 0.07 15.40
N SER A 231 25.76 0.15 14.66
CA SER A 231 24.79 1.24 14.85
C SER A 231 23.89 1.02 16.06
N LEU A 232 23.50 -0.22 16.35
CA LEU A 232 22.62 -0.53 17.49
C LEU A 232 23.32 -0.39 18.85
N CYS A 233 24.62 -0.62 18.90
CA CYS A 233 25.46 -0.48 20.09
C CYS A 233 26.10 0.90 20.19
N ASP A 234 25.86 1.79 19.23
CA ASP A 234 26.35 3.16 19.28
C ASP A 234 25.66 3.94 20.41
N THR A 235 26.46 4.61 21.25
CA THR A 235 25.94 5.30 22.43
C THR A 235 25.12 6.53 22.07
N GLU A 236 25.47 7.24 20.99
CA GLU A 236 24.72 8.40 20.51
C GLU A 236 23.35 7.97 20.00
N GLU A 237 23.29 6.90 19.20
CA GLU A 237 22.03 6.35 18.71
C GLU A 237 21.11 5.85 19.84
N GLN A 238 21.68 5.21 20.86
CA GLN A 238 20.92 4.79 22.05
C GLN A 238 20.37 5.98 22.84
N MET A 239 21.15 7.05 22.99
CA MET A 239 20.69 8.29 23.62
C MET A 239 19.60 8.98 22.79
N ASN A 240 19.74 9.01 21.46
CA ASN A 240 18.75 9.56 20.55
C ASN A 240 17.41 8.79 20.66
N ALA A 241 17.46 7.46 20.73
CA ALA A 241 16.28 6.62 20.93
C ALA A 241 15.57 6.92 22.27
N LEU A 242 16.33 7.09 23.36
CA LEU A 242 15.76 7.46 24.68
C LEU A 242 15.10 8.84 24.65
N ASN A 243 15.74 9.82 24.02
CA ASN A 243 15.19 11.17 23.87
C ASN A 243 13.91 11.16 23.03
N TRP A 244 13.91 10.47 21.89
CA TRP A 244 12.73 10.28 21.06
C TRP A 244 11.58 9.63 21.84
N ALA A 245 11.86 8.57 22.60
CA ALA A 245 10.84 7.89 23.40
C ALA A 245 10.23 8.81 24.48
N ALA A 246 11.05 9.68 25.08
CA ALA A 246 10.57 10.67 26.05
C ALA A 246 9.69 11.75 25.39
N GLU A 247 10.02 12.18 24.18
CA GLU A 247 9.23 13.14 23.42
C GLU A 247 7.91 12.56 22.90
N ALA A 248 7.94 11.35 22.36
CA ALA A 248 6.76 10.68 21.83
C ALA A 248 5.70 10.43 22.93
N LYS A 249 6.15 10.08 24.15
CA LYS A 249 5.27 9.98 25.33
C LYS A 249 4.58 11.30 25.68
N LYS A 250 5.25 12.44 25.51
CA LYS A 250 4.67 13.78 25.77
C LYS A 250 3.58 14.15 24.75
N LYS A 251 3.72 13.67 23.50
CA LYS A 251 2.78 13.97 22.41
C LYS A 251 1.56 13.05 22.34
N GLY A 252 1.54 11.97 23.12
CA GLY A 252 0.45 10.97 23.09
C GLY A 252 0.41 10.13 21.81
N GLU A 253 1.50 10.11 21.03
CA GLU A 253 1.58 9.50 19.69
C GLU A 253 1.92 8.00 19.71
N VAL A 254 2.15 7.39 20.87
CA VAL A 254 2.74 6.05 20.94
C VAL A 254 1.66 4.96 21.05
N GLN A 255 1.39 4.26 19.95
CA GLN A 255 1.00 2.84 20.00
C GLN A 255 2.28 2.00 19.92
N THR A 256 2.92 1.72 21.05
CA THR A 256 3.91 0.66 21.11
C THR A 256 3.11 -0.64 21.06
N GLY A 257 2.91 -1.19 19.87
CA GLY A 257 2.58 -2.59 19.74
C GLY A 257 3.75 -3.37 20.31
N GLN A 258 3.73 -3.62 21.61
CA GLN A 258 4.74 -4.38 22.32
C GLN A 258 4.58 -5.83 21.88
N ARG A 259 5.12 -6.18 20.72
CA ARG A 259 5.45 -7.57 20.42
C ARG A 259 6.80 -7.86 21.07
N VAL A 260 6.81 -7.80 22.40
CA VAL A 260 7.74 -8.62 23.17
C VAL A 260 7.24 -10.05 22.97
N GLU A 261 7.65 -10.68 21.87
CA GLU A 261 7.75 -12.12 21.90
C GLU A 261 8.91 -12.40 22.85
N THR A 262 8.55 -12.71 24.09
CA THR A 262 9.39 -13.49 25.01
C THR A 262 9.79 -14.77 24.27
N LEU A 263 10.89 -14.72 23.52
CA LEU A 263 11.59 -15.91 23.01
C LEU A 263 12.12 -16.82 24.15
N VAL A 264 11.74 -16.55 25.41
CA VAL A 264 12.30 -17.15 26.62
C VAL A 264 11.20 -17.47 27.66
N GLU A 265 10.03 -17.97 27.25
CA GLU A 265 9.18 -18.74 28.18
C GLU A 265 9.29 -20.27 27.99
N GLY A 266 10.03 -20.73 26.98
CA GLY A 266 10.21 -22.17 26.70
C GLY A 266 11.59 -22.76 26.96
N LEU A 267 12.61 -21.96 27.30
CA LEU A 267 14.00 -22.44 27.45
C LEU A 267 14.29 -23.03 28.84
N ASN A 268 13.42 -23.92 29.34
CA ASN A 268 13.72 -24.75 30.51
C ASN A 268 14.70 -25.86 30.13
N LEU A 269 15.99 -25.52 30.15
CA LEU A 269 17.13 -26.44 29.96
C LEU A 269 17.57 -27.11 31.28
N SER A 270 16.67 -27.28 32.25
CA SER A 270 16.98 -27.91 33.53
C SER A 270 16.47 -29.35 33.61
N HIS A 271 17.06 -30.25 32.81
CA HIS A 271 17.30 -31.67 33.16
C HIS A 271 17.82 -32.42 31.94
N LEU A 272 19.14 -32.56 31.80
CA LEU A 272 19.78 -33.70 31.11
C LEU A 272 21.24 -33.74 31.61
N GLY A 273 21.40 -34.27 32.82
CA GLY A 273 22.62 -34.96 33.26
C GLY A 273 22.35 -36.45 33.27
#